data_AF-D4KVY2-F1
#
_entry.id   AF-D4KVY2-F1
#
_cell.length_a   1.000
_cell.length_b   1.000
_cell.length_c   1.000
_cell.angle_alpha   90.00
_cell.angle_beta   90.00
_cell.angle_gamma   90.00
#
_symmetry.space_group_name_H-M   'P 1'
#
loop_
_entity.id
_entity.type
_entity.pdbx_description
1 polymer ?
#
loop_
_entity_poly.entity_id
_entity_poly.type
_entity_poly.pdbx_seq_one_letter_code
_entity_poly.pdbx_strand_id
1 'polypeptide(L)' 'MRPPEIASSTEEERRQYIKDTFPCIADCDMCGLCTVFKGKDPERAHADYISGKRSYLEVSADYR' A
#
# COMPACT_ATOMS: atom_id res chain seq x y z
N MET A 1 -11.01 -0.25 -7.09
CA MET A 1 -9.94 -0.59 -8.06
C MET A 1 -9.28 -1.89 -7.63
N ARG A 2 -8.87 -2.76 -8.56
CA ARG A 2 -8.11 -3.98 -8.25
C ARG A 2 -6.62 -3.64 -8.12
N PRO A 3 -5.86 -4.23 -7.19
CA PRO A 3 -4.41 -4.04 -7.13
C PRO A 3 -3.75 -4.49 -8.45
N PRO A 4 -2.94 -3.63 -9.10
CA PRO A 4 -2.19 -4.01 -10.29
C PRO A 4 -1.31 -5.25 -10.07
N GLU A 5 -1.28 -6.16 -11.04
CA GLU A 5 -0.44 -7.35 -10.96
C GLU A 5 1.02 -7.01 -11.24
N ILE A 6 1.95 -7.59 -10.48
CA ILE A 6 3.38 -7.30 -10.64
C ILE A 6 3.88 -7.60 -12.06
N ALA A 7 3.36 -8.68 -12.66
CA ALA A 7 3.79 -9.14 -13.98
C ALA A 7 3.38 -8.21 -15.13
N SER A 8 2.31 -7.41 -14.96
CA SER A 8 1.73 -6.59 -16.02
C SER A 8 1.68 -5.10 -15.70
N SER A 9 2.26 -4.67 -14.58
CA SER A 9 2.27 -3.28 -14.14
C SER A 9 3.68 -2.79 -13.85
N THR A 10 3.83 -1.47 -13.88
CA THR A 10 5.05 -0.76 -13.49
C THR A 10 5.06 -0.46 -11.99
N GLU A 11 6.25 -0.18 -11.45
CA GLU A 11 6.38 0.26 -10.05
C GLU A 11 5.57 1.53 -9.80
N GLU A 12 5.57 2.47 -10.74
CA GLU A 12 4.83 3.73 -10.62
C GLU A 12 3.31 3.53 -10.56
N GLU A 13 2.75 2.62 -11.37
CA GLU A 13 1.33 2.25 -11.32
C GLU A 13 0.96 1.61 -9.99
N ARG A 14 1.80 0.70 -9.47
CA ARG A 14 1.58 0.09 -8.16
C ARG A 14 1.68 1.12 -7.03
N ARG A 15 2.64 2.04 -7.12
CA ARG A 15 2.81 3.13 -6.17
C ARG A 15 1.61 4.07 -6.16
N GLN A 16 1.12 4.46 -7.33
CA GLN A 16 -0.06 5.29 -7.46
C GLN A 16 -1.29 4.59 -6.89
N TYR A 17 -1.46 3.28 -7.16
CA TYR A 17 -2.53 2.49 -6.57
C TYR A 17 -2.53 2.53 -5.04
N ILE A 18 -1.36 2.42 -4.40
CA ILE A 18 -1.26 2.50 -2.93
C ILE A 18 -1.64 3.89 -2.41
N LYS A 19 -1.20 4.96 -3.09
CA LYS A 19 -1.58 6.34 -2.72
C LYS A 19 -3.07 6.59 -2.85
N ASP A 20 -3.69 6.08 -3.92
CA ASP A 20 -5.11 6.25 -4.18
C ASP A 20 -5.97 5.37 -3.26
N THR A 21 -5.44 4.21 -2.84
CA THR A 21 -6.14 3.27 -1.94
C THR A 21 -6.06 3.70 -0.48
N PHE A 22 -4.93 4.28 -0.07
CA PHE A 22 -4.67 4.70 1.31
C PHE A 22 -4.33 6.20 1.39
N PRO A 23 -5.22 7.10 0.94
CA PRO A 23 -4.97 8.53 1.02
C PRO A 23 -4.96 8.96 2.48
N CYS A 24 -3.87 9.60 2.92
CA CYS A 24 -3.85 10.25 4.22
C CYS A 24 -4.73 11.50 4.16
N ILE A 25 -5.81 11.52 4.94
CA ILE A 25 -6.71 12.68 5.06
C ILE A 25 -6.26 13.67 6.14
N ALA A 26 -5.07 13.47 6.73
CA ALA A 26 -4.51 14.24 7.85
C ALA A 26 -5.37 14.29 9.13
N ASP A 27 -6.52 13.62 9.14
CA ASP A 27 -7.36 13.34 10.29
C ASP A 27 -7.05 11.93 10.79
N CYS A 28 -6.08 11.82 11.70
CA CYS A 28 -5.58 10.54 12.19
C CYS A 28 -6.62 9.74 12.99
N ASP A 29 -7.55 10.42 13.65
CA ASP A 29 -8.63 9.79 14.43
C ASP A 29 -9.62 9.08 13.51
N MET A 30 -9.87 9.65 12.32
CA MET A 30 -10.78 9.08 11.33
C MET A 30 -10.09 8.14 10.33
N CYS A 31 -8.81 8.34 10.01
CA CYS A 31 -8.13 7.54 8.98
C CYS A 31 -7.66 6.17 9.49
N GLY A 32 -7.11 6.08 10.71
CA GLY A 32 -6.58 4.84 11.29
C GLY A 32 -5.43 4.17 10.53
N LEU A 33 -5.02 4.67 9.36
CA LEU A 33 -4.00 4.08 8.49
C LEU A 33 -2.65 3.97 9.19
N CYS A 34 -2.28 4.99 9.97
CA CYS A 34 -1.07 4.96 10.79
C CYS A 34 -1.10 3.81 11.80
N THR A 35 -2.25 3.49 12.39
CA THR A 35 -2.39 2.37 13.34
C THR A 35 -2.24 1.03 12.63
N VAL A 36 -2.91 0.85 11.49
CA VAL A 36 -2.82 -0.37 10.67
C VAL A 36 -1.39 -0.62 10.20
N PHE A 37 -0.71 0.41 9.71
CA PHE A 37 0.65 0.31 9.21
C PHE A 37 1.73 0.49 10.30
N LYS A 38 1.37 0.41 11.58
CA LYS A 38 2.30 0.48 12.73
C LYS A 38 3.19 1.73 12.70
N GLY A 39 2.62 2.87 12.33
CA GLY A 39 3.26 4.17 12.19
C GLY A 39 4.05 4.36 10.89
N LYS A 40 4.00 3.39 9.97
CA LYS A 40 4.64 3.50 8.65
C LYS A 40 3.70 4.11 7.63
N ASP A 41 4.30 4.82 6.68
CA ASP A 41 3.60 5.29 5.50
C ASP A 41 3.12 4.10 4.63
N PRO A 42 1.91 4.14 4.02
CA PRO A 42 1.40 3.07 3.17
C PRO A 42 2.36 2.69 2.03
N GLU A 43 3.07 3.65 1.44
CA GLU A 43 4.06 3.39 0.39
C GLU A 43 5.23 2.56 0.93
N ARG A 44 5.69 2.86 2.15
CA ARG A 44 6.77 2.09 2.80
C ARG A 44 6.28 0.72 3.26
N ALA A 45 5.04 0.65 3.74
CA ALA A 45 4.41 -0.62 4.11
C ALA A 45 4.28 -1.56 2.92
N HIS A 46 4.03 -1.00 1.72
CA HIS A 46 3.86 -1.73 0.47
C HIS A 46 5.11 -1.71 -0.45
N ALA A 47 6.29 -1.39 0.07
CA ALA A 47 7.51 -1.27 -0.73
C ALA A 47 7.87 -2.57 -1.49
N ASP A 48 7.63 -3.74 -0.88
CA ASP A 48 7.87 -5.04 -1.55
C ASP A 48 6.88 -5.30 -2.69
N TYR A 49 5.66 -4.80 -2.58
CA TYR A 49 4.67 -4.86 -3.65
C TYR A 49 5.00 -3.87 -4.77
N ILE A 50 5.33 -2.63 -4.42
CA ILE A 50 5.73 -1.59 -5.37
C ILE A 50 6.95 -2.05 -6.16
N SER A 51 7.96 -2.59 -5.50
CA SER A 51 9.18 -3.13 -6.13
C SER A 51 9.00 -4.45 -6.88
N GLY A 52 7.80 -5.04 -6.84
CA GLY A 52 7.50 -6.27 -7.55
C GLY A 52 8.12 -7.53 -6.93
N LYS A 53 8.55 -7.50 -5.67
CA LYS A 53 9.10 -8.65 -4.95
C LYS A 53 8.03 -9.60 -4.43
N ARG A 54 6.89 -9.06 -3.99
CA ARG A 54 5.77 -9.81 -3.37
C ARG A 54 4.43 -9.28 -3.87
N SER A 55 3.42 -10.15 -3.94
CA SER A 55 2.07 -9.73 -4.33
C SER A 55 1.43 -8.81 -3.29
N TYR A 56 0.46 -8.00 -3.73
CA TYR A 56 -0.28 -7.09 -2.84
C TYR A 56 -0.85 -7.84 -1.63
N LEU A 57 -1.47 -9.01 -1.86
CA LEU A 57 -2.08 -9.82 -0.81
C LEU A 57 -1.06 -10.31 0.23
N GLU A 58 0.13 -10.72 -0.22
CA GLU A 58 1.19 -11.15 0.69
C GLU A 58 1.68 -10.02 1.58
N VAL A 59 1.85 -8.82 1.02
CA VAL A 59 2.30 -7.66 1.80
C VAL A 59 1.20 -7.16 2.73
N SER A 60 -0.06 -7.12 2.27
CA SER A 60 -1.19 -6.74 3.12
C SER A 60 -1.42 -7.72 4.29
N ALA A 61 -1.06 -8.99 4.13
CA ALA A 61 -1.16 -9.98 5.21
C ALA A 61 -0.24 -9.66 6.40
N ASP A 62 0.87 -8.94 6.19
CA ASP A 62 1.81 -8.56 7.26
C ASP A 62 1.22 -7.49 8.23
N TYR A 63 0.10 -6.86 7.84
CA TYR A 63 -0.58 -5.80 8.57
C TYR A 63 -2.02 -6.15 8.98
N ARG A 64 -2.39 -7.43 8.85
CA ARG A 64 -3.71 -7.95 9.27
C ARG A 64 -3.74 -8.38 10.73
#